data_AF-A0A0S3TF66-F1
#
_entry.id   AF-A0A0S3TF66-F1
#
_cell.length_a   1.000
_cell.length_b   1.000
_cell.length_c   1.000
_cell.angle_alpha   90.00
_cell.angle_beta   90.00
_cell.angle_gamma   90.00
#
_symmetry.space_group_name_H-M   'P 1'
#
loop_
_entity.id
_entity.type
_entity.pdbx_description
1 polymer ?
#
loop_
_entity_poly.entity_id
_entity_poly.type
_entity_poly.pdbx_seq_one_letter_code
_entity_poly.pdbx_strand_id
1 'polypeptide(L)'
;MLSSEKHKKKTVEKNIWKKRSIFFNLPYWCKLDVRHCIDVMHVEKNVCDSVVGTLLNVKGKTKDGVKARQDLVDMGIRSELHPQSIGRRTYLPPACHTLSKKEKQFFCQCLHS
;
A
#
# COMPACT_ATOMS: atom_id res chain seq x y z
N MET A 1 -18.20 -41.57 -51.51
CA MET A 1 -16.88 -41.53 -50.85
C MET A 1 -16.83 -40.31 -49.95
N LEU A 2 -16.39 -40.52 -48.71
CA LEU A 2 -16.58 -39.64 -47.55
C LEU A 2 -15.83 -38.31 -47.68
N SER A 3 -16.57 -37.20 -47.46
CA SER A 3 -16.00 -35.87 -47.30
C SER A 3 -15.33 -35.78 -45.92
N SER A 4 -14.00 -35.69 -45.88
CA SER A 4 -13.25 -35.58 -44.62
C SER A 4 -13.32 -34.15 -44.09
N GLU A 5 -14.08 -33.96 -43.01
CA GLU A 5 -14.12 -32.72 -42.24
C GLU A 5 -12.76 -32.43 -41.60
N LYS A 6 -12.12 -31.34 -42.04
CA LYS A 6 -10.91 -30.81 -41.42
C LYS A 6 -11.23 -30.37 -39.99
N HIS A 7 -10.81 -31.17 -39.02
CA HIS A 7 -10.89 -30.83 -37.61
C HIS A 7 -10.09 -29.56 -37.33
N LYS A 8 -10.81 -28.45 -37.13
CA LYS A 8 -10.25 -27.17 -36.69
C LYS A 8 -9.73 -27.39 -35.26
N LYS A 9 -8.41 -27.55 -35.09
CA LYS A 9 -7.77 -27.61 -33.76
C LYS A 9 -8.24 -26.39 -32.97
N LYS A 10 -9.05 -26.61 -31.92
CA LYS A 10 -9.30 -25.59 -30.90
C LYS A 10 -7.94 -25.21 -30.33
N THR A 11 -7.47 -24.01 -30.65
CA THR A 11 -6.35 -23.37 -29.97
C THR A 11 -6.79 -23.27 -28.51
N VAL A 12 -6.29 -24.17 -27.68
CA VAL A 12 -6.39 -24.01 -26.22
C VAL A 12 -5.59 -22.75 -25.94
N GLU A 13 -6.28 -21.63 -25.71
CA GLU A 13 -5.66 -20.42 -25.20
C GLU A 13 -4.90 -20.82 -23.94
N LYS A 14 -3.58 -20.95 -24.06
CA LYS A 14 -2.71 -21.10 -22.89
C LYS A 14 -2.75 -19.76 -22.19
N ASN A 15 -3.72 -19.59 -21.29
CA ASN A 15 -3.69 -18.52 -20.30
C ASN A 15 -2.41 -18.72 -19.49
N ILE A 16 -1.40 -17.90 -19.81
CA ILE A 16 -0.08 -17.89 -19.15
C ILE A 16 -0.25 -17.50 -17.67
N TRP A 17 -1.34 -16.80 -17.36
CA TRP A 17 -1.68 -16.32 -16.03
C TRP A 17 -2.63 -17.28 -15.33
N LYS A 18 -2.08 -18.10 -14.42
CA LYS A 18 -2.88 -19.00 -13.56
C LYS A 18 -3.52 -18.29 -12.36
N LYS A 19 -3.11 -17.04 -12.07
CA LYS A 19 -3.59 -16.25 -10.93
C LYS A 19 -4.01 -14.87 -11.38
N ARG A 20 -5.21 -14.45 -10.96
CA ARG A 20 -5.76 -13.09 -11.11
C ARG A 20 -5.64 -12.39 -9.75
N SER A 21 -5.06 -11.19 -9.72
CA SER A 21 -4.96 -10.43 -8.47
C SER A 21 -6.35 -10.09 -7.91
N ILE A 22 -6.49 -10.08 -6.58
CA ILE A 22 -7.73 -9.68 -5.89
C ILE A 22 -8.18 -8.26 -6.25
N PHE A 23 -7.24 -7.42 -6.69
CA PHE A 23 -7.54 -6.06 -7.12
C PHE A 23 -8.57 -6.04 -8.26
N PHE A 24 -8.57 -7.07 -9.12
CA PHE A 24 -9.56 -7.19 -10.18
C PHE A 24 -10.99 -7.49 -9.71
N ASN A 25 -11.19 -7.76 -8.42
CA ASN A 25 -12.50 -7.94 -7.82
C ASN A 25 -13.02 -6.66 -7.16
N LEU A 26 -12.22 -5.59 -7.10
CA LEU A 26 -12.65 -4.33 -6.50
C LEU A 26 -13.74 -3.67 -7.36
N PRO A 27 -14.82 -3.13 -6.76
CA PRO A 27 -15.95 -2.55 -7.51
C PRO A 27 -15.56 -1.40 -8.44
N TYR A 28 -14.52 -0.64 -8.08
CA TYR A 28 -14.01 0.46 -8.89
C TYR A 28 -12.97 0.03 -9.92
N TRP A 29 -12.48 -1.22 -9.86
CA TRP A 29 -11.48 -1.70 -10.81
C TRP A 29 -12.01 -1.54 -12.23
N CYS A 30 -13.31 -1.76 -12.43
CA CYS A 30 -14.00 -1.55 -13.70
C CYS A 30 -14.02 -0.11 -14.23
N LYS A 31 -13.51 0.88 -13.49
CA LYS A 31 -13.46 2.30 -13.84
C LYS A 31 -12.05 2.83 -14.08
N LEU A 32 -11.02 2.01 -13.84
CA LEU A 32 -9.63 2.41 -14.10
C LEU A 32 -9.33 2.27 -15.59
N ASP A 33 -8.87 3.33 -16.25
CA ASP A 33 -8.56 3.29 -17.70
C ASP A 33 -7.31 2.45 -18.00
N VAL A 34 -6.40 2.33 -17.04
CA VAL A 34 -5.04 1.81 -17.25
C VAL A 34 -4.74 0.51 -16.48
N ARG A 35 -5.75 -0.34 -16.26
CA ARG A 35 -5.63 -1.57 -15.44
C ARG A 35 -4.51 -2.52 -15.87
N HIS A 36 -4.24 -2.58 -17.17
CA HIS A 36 -3.24 -3.48 -17.75
C HIS A 36 -1.80 -2.99 -17.52
N CYS A 37 -1.61 -1.71 -17.18
CA CYS A 37 -0.31 -1.14 -16.86
C CYS A 37 0.01 -1.18 -15.35
N ILE A 38 -0.90 -1.71 -14.53
CA ILE A 38 -0.68 -1.79 -13.08
C ILE A 38 0.20 -3.00 -12.79
N ASP A 39 1.47 -2.72 -12.49
CA ASP A 39 2.36 -3.69 -11.91
C ASP A 39 1.97 -3.94 -10.44
N VAL A 40 1.18 -4.98 -10.23
CA VAL A 40 0.66 -5.38 -8.92
C VAL A 40 1.79 -5.57 -7.90
N MET A 41 2.91 -6.15 -8.31
CA MET A 41 4.04 -6.42 -7.41
C MET A 41 4.65 -5.11 -6.90
N HIS A 42 4.85 -4.14 -7.78
CA HIS A 42 5.37 -2.83 -7.41
C HIS A 42 4.37 -2.02 -6.56
N VAL A 43 3.07 -2.12 -6.87
CA VAL A 43 2.03 -1.46 -6.06
C VAL A 43 1.97 -2.06 -4.65
N GLU A 44 1.92 -3.38 -4.54
CA GLU A 44 1.91 -4.06 -3.24
C GLU A 44 3.15 -3.70 -2.41
N LYS A 45 4.33 -3.71 -3.04
CA LYS A 45 5.57 -3.29 -2.38
C LYS A 45 5.51 -1.84 -1.90
N ASN A 46 5.07 -0.91 -2.75
CA ASN A 46 5.00 0.51 -2.42
C ASN A 46 4.04 0.80 -1.27
N VAL A 47 2.86 0.17 -1.28
CA VAL A 47 1.85 0.32 -0.24
C VAL A 47 2.36 -0.30 1.06
N CYS A 48 2.88 -1.51 1.03
CA CYS A 48 3.41 -2.19 2.21
C CYS A 48 4.56 -1.40 2.84
N ASP A 49 5.55 -0.95 2.04
CA ASP A 49 6.67 -0.14 2.52
C ASP A 49 6.20 1.17 3.17
N SER A 50 5.18 1.82 2.60
CA SER A 50 4.61 3.06 3.14
C SER A 50 3.87 2.83 4.45
N VAL A 51 3.08 1.75 4.55
CA VAL A 51 2.34 1.39 5.76
C VAL A 51 3.32 1.02 6.88
N VAL A 52 4.27 0.13 6.60
CA VAL A 52 5.30 -0.29 7.57
C VAL A 52 6.15 0.90 8.01
N GLY A 53 6.58 1.76 7.08
CA GLY A 53 7.35 2.96 7.39
C GLY A 53 6.62 3.93 8.33
N THR A 54 5.29 4.03 8.18
CA THR A 54 4.44 4.87 9.01
C THR A 54 4.20 4.27 10.39
N LEU A 55 3.80 2.99 10.49
CA LEU A 55 3.58 2.29 11.76
C LEU A 55 4.83 2.24 12.64
N LEU A 56 5.99 1.98 12.04
CA LEU A 56 7.27 1.91 12.73
C LEU A 56 7.91 3.29 12.93
N ASN A 57 7.32 4.38 12.39
CA ASN A 57 7.85 5.74 12.40
C ASN A 57 9.34 5.78 11.95
N VAL A 58 9.62 5.20 10.79
CA VAL A 58 10.98 5.15 10.23
C VAL A 58 11.30 6.47 9.54
N LYS A 59 12.38 7.13 9.98
CA LYS A 59 12.82 8.41 9.40
C LYS A 59 13.01 8.28 7.88
N GLY A 60 12.36 9.15 7.12
CA GLY A 60 12.44 9.18 5.65
C GLY A 60 11.51 8.20 4.93
N LYS A 61 10.82 7.29 5.65
CA LYS A 61 9.81 6.38 5.06
C LYS A 61 8.39 6.63 5.58
N THR A 62 8.26 7.21 6.78
CA THR A 62 6.96 7.59 7.34
C THR A 62 6.28 8.64 6.47
N LYS A 63 4.97 8.47 6.25
CA LYS A 63 4.11 9.50 5.62
C LYS A 63 3.64 10.55 6.63
N ASP A 64 3.78 10.27 7.92
CA ASP A 64 3.49 11.20 9.00
C ASP A 64 4.72 12.10 9.27
N GLY A 65 4.80 13.19 8.52
CA GLY A 65 5.90 14.17 8.60
C GLY A 65 5.43 15.57 9.00
N VAL A 66 6.36 16.51 9.14
CA VAL A 66 6.07 17.89 9.56
C VAL A 66 5.01 18.56 8.67
N LYS A 67 5.07 18.35 7.35
CA LYS A 67 4.06 18.89 6.41
C LYS A 67 2.66 18.35 6.70
N ALA A 68 2.52 17.02 6.81
CA ALA A 68 1.24 16.41 7.15
C ALA A 68 0.68 16.91 8.50
N ARG A 69 1.56 17.18 9.46
CA ARG A 69 1.18 17.75 10.76
C ARG A 69 0.83 19.24 10.68
N GLN A 70 1.42 19.98 9.76
CA GLN A 70 1.04 21.36 9.47
C GLN A 70 -0.35 21.40 8.81
N ASP A 71 -0.65 20.48 7.88
CA ASP A 71 -1.97 20.38 7.27
C ASP A 71 -3.06 20.18 8.35
N LEU A 72 -2.77 19.42 9.43
CA LEU A 72 -3.69 19.27 10.57
C LEU A 72 -3.93 20.58 11.33
N VAL A 73 -2.89 21.42 11.45
CA VAL A 73 -3.00 22.76 12.05
C VAL A 73 -3.87 23.65 11.18
N ASP A 74 -3.60 23.69 9.88
CA ASP A 74 -4.30 24.53 8.92
C ASP A 74 -5.78 24.15 8.81
N MET A 75 -6.09 22.85 8.93
CA MET A 75 -7.46 22.34 9.01
C MET A 75 -8.12 22.53 10.39
N GLY A 76 -7.39 22.94 11.42
CA GLY A 76 -7.93 23.14 12.78
C GLY A 76 -8.36 21.85 13.49
N ILE A 77 -7.81 20.70 13.10
CA ILE A 77 -8.18 19.39 13.64
C ILE A 77 -7.00 18.73 14.36
N ARG A 78 -7.30 17.81 15.29
CA ARG A 78 -6.31 16.98 15.98
C ARG A 78 -5.16 17.76 16.63
N SER A 79 -5.52 18.72 17.49
CA SER A 79 -4.57 19.58 18.19
C SER A 79 -3.55 18.81 19.02
N GLU A 80 -3.87 17.58 19.45
CA GLU A 80 -2.94 16.68 20.14
C GLU A 80 -1.74 16.26 19.28
N LEU A 81 -1.86 16.36 17.95
CA LEU A 81 -0.82 16.00 16.99
C LEU A 81 -0.07 17.20 16.42
N HIS A 82 -0.42 18.42 16.78
CA HIS A 82 0.21 19.61 16.21
C HIS A 82 1.71 19.64 16.50
N PRO A 83 2.55 20.11 15.56
CA PRO A 83 3.98 20.25 15.79
C PRO A 83 4.26 21.20 16.96
N GLN A 84 5.15 20.80 17.86
CA GLN A 84 5.55 21.61 19.01
C GLN A 84 6.95 22.17 18.80
N SER A 85 7.12 23.48 18.98
CA SER A 85 8.44 24.10 18.94
C SER A 85 9.11 23.99 20.31
N ILE A 86 10.11 23.11 20.42
CA ILE A 86 10.94 22.96 21.62
C ILE A 86 12.31 23.57 21.34
N GLY A 87 12.43 24.87 21.64
CA GLY A 87 13.64 25.65 21.36
C GLY A 87 13.93 25.76 19.87
N ARG A 88 15.03 25.16 19.40
CA ARG A 88 15.41 25.12 17.97
C ARG A 88 14.91 23.87 17.23
N ARG A 89 14.19 22.97 17.90
CA ARG A 89 13.76 21.69 17.30
C ARG A 89 12.23 21.60 17.27
N THR A 90 11.70 21.10 16.16
CA THR A 90 10.29 20.73 16.04
C THR A 90 10.11 19.32 16.58
N TYR A 91 9.31 19.19 17.63
CA TYR A 91 8.85 17.92 18.17
C TYR A 91 7.49 17.55 17.56
N LEU A 92 7.37 16.31 17.09
CA LEU A 92 6.10 15.77 16.60
C LEU A 92 5.59 14.76 17.63
N PRO A 93 4.45 15.03 18.29
CA PRO A 93 3.82 14.07 19.20
C PRO A 93 3.53 12.75 18.47
N PRO A 94 3.74 11.58 19.08
CA PRO A 94 3.45 10.30 18.43
C PRO A 94 1.96 10.20 18.11
N ALA A 95 1.64 9.75 16.89
CA ALA A 95 0.26 9.49 16.51
C ALA A 95 -0.24 8.16 17.09
N CYS A 96 -1.56 7.99 17.20
CA CYS A 96 -2.19 6.77 17.73
C CYS A 96 -1.82 5.48 16.97
N HIS A 97 -1.40 5.59 15.70
CA HIS A 97 -0.96 4.46 14.89
C HIS A 97 0.55 4.17 15.03
N THR A 98 1.30 5.02 15.73
CA THR A 98 2.74 4.80 15.95
C THR A 98 2.90 3.73 17.02
N LEU A 99 3.53 2.61 16.65
CA LEU A 99 3.76 1.52 17.57
C LEU A 99 4.76 1.91 18.66
N SER A 100 4.50 1.47 19.90
CA SER A 100 5.46 1.53 21.00
C SER A 100 6.65 0.61 20.72
N LYS A 101 7.76 0.78 21.47
CA LYS A 101 8.96 -0.05 21.28
C LYS A 101 8.66 -1.56 21.39
N LYS A 102 7.82 -1.96 22.35
CA LYS A 102 7.42 -3.36 22.55
C LYS A 102 6.59 -3.87 21.37
N GLU A 103 5.63 -3.08 20.89
CA GLU A 103 4.79 -3.44 19.74
C GLU A 103 5.61 -3.52 18.46
N LYS A 104 6.60 -2.64 18.24
CA LYS A 104 7.53 -2.75 17.10
C LYS A 104 8.29 -4.07 17.13
N GLN A 105 8.78 -4.49 18.29
CA GLN A 105 9.49 -5.77 18.43
C GLN A 105 8.57 -6.95 18.10
N PHE A 106 7.37 -6.97 18.67
CA PHE A 106 6.38 -8.02 18.41
C PHE A 106 5.97 -8.05 16.93
N PHE A 107 5.71 -6.90 16.33
CA PHE A 107 5.38 -6.78 14.91
C PHE A 107 6.50 -7.34 14.02
N CYS A 108 7.76 -6.96 14.28
CA CYS A 108 8.90 -7.49 13.52
C CYS A 108 9.09 -9.01 13.72
N GLN A 109 8.83 -9.54 14.92
CA GLN A 109 8.86 -10.99 15.15
C GLN A 109 7.78 -11.70 14.34
N CYS A 110 6.55 -11.16 14.31
CA CYS A 110 5.44 -11.71 13.54
C CYS A 110 5.68 -11.66 12.02
N LEU A 111 6.47 -10.70 11.53
CA LEU A 111 6.85 -10.66 10.11
C LEU A 111 8.00 -11.61 9.75
N HIS A 112 8.75 -12.08 10.74
CA HIS A 112 9.89 -12.97 10.55
C HIS A 112 9.50 -14.46 10.66
N SER A 113 8.31 -14.76 11.20
CA SER A 113 7.73 -16.11 11.26
C SER A 113 7.13 -16.54 9.92
#